data_AF-A0AAA9Z266-F1
#
_entry.id   AF-A0AAA9Z266-F1
#
_cell.length_a   1.000
_cell.length_b   1.000
_cell.length_c   1.000
_cell.angle_alpha   90.00
_cell.angle_beta   90.00
_cell.angle_gamma   90.00
#
_symmetry.space_group_name_H-M   'P 1'
#
loop_
_entity.id
_entity.type
_entity.pdbx_description
1 polymer ?
#
loop_
_entity_poly.entity_id
_entity_poly.type
_entity_poly.pdbx_seq_one_letter_code
_entity_poly.pdbx_strand_id
1 'polypeptide(L)'
;MDGNEKSEHLNTSDNPEAEYLDMDFEENHDDSQGQARHVPSDDDDEDPLHAEKLEADDRLIQFKATVVLKDFKGQRSNEVGDTFEFVGDTVEEIFESMWSAASSFCNRALVFSNSRRLSGSTKLEYDVEWSPKVTPDITDMEDYILYVLGLRFFHMSELFSFCIEALMKWNCKQLNMIIHSYSLSVQSLQMWMQADSKLIQPVQKDRAGAHSTREAELLKNQLKSEHSWRYTDVADINWSMWANFIQSSPAHAREALAKGTPPDHLLTVFRPGLENASAKLPAMRKDLQVAKTVNAGYGQKVKTLQATFDNISVLMADMKVIVNSLVEKVTEDEKLLTAKTASVEENEFSLSLAEGVNDCLDTDHD
;
A
#
# COMPACT_ATOMS: atom_id res chain seq x y z
N MET A 1 48.37 -40.39 16.59
CA MET A 1 47.38 -41.22 15.89
C MET A 1 46.85 -40.37 14.76
N ASP A 2 47.34 -40.70 13.56
CA ASP A 2 47.04 -40.07 12.28
C ASP A 2 45.68 -40.50 11.71
N GLY A 3 45.19 -39.69 10.77
CA GLY A 3 44.09 -39.96 9.83
C GLY A 3 43.30 -38.66 9.60
N ASN A 4 43.40 -37.87 8.53
CA ASN A 4 43.66 -38.04 7.09
C ASN A 4 42.55 -38.75 6.29
N GLU A 5 41.56 -37.96 5.84
CA GLU A 5 40.66 -38.19 4.68
C GLU A 5 40.30 -36.78 4.13
N LYS A 6 40.98 -36.24 3.11
CA LYS A 6 40.77 -36.29 1.64
C LYS A 6 39.39 -35.90 1.08
N SER A 7 39.41 -34.79 0.32
CA SER A 7 38.70 -34.39 -0.92
C SER A 7 37.17 -34.43 -0.93
N GLU A 8 36.46 -33.42 -1.46
CA GLU A 8 36.39 -33.13 -2.90
C GLU A 8 36.24 -31.63 -3.22
N HIS A 9 37.07 -31.20 -4.19
CA HIS A 9 36.88 -29.99 -4.98
C HIS A 9 35.83 -30.26 -6.05
N LEU A 10 34.84 -29.37 -6.17
CA LEU A 10 34.11 -29.19 -7.43
C LEU A 10 34.30 -27.75 -7.90
N ASN A 11 35.19 -27.69 -8.89
CA ASN A 11 35.49 -26.58 -9.76
C ASN A 11 34.51 -26.67 -10.93
N THR A 12 33.67 -25.66 -11.14
CA THR A 12 33.01 -25.44 -12.44
C THR A 12 33.32 -24.03 -12.89
N SER A 13 34.38 -23.98 -13.68
CA SER A 13 34.70 -22.96 -14.67
C SER A 13 33.56 -22.83 -15.70
N ASP A 14 33.62 -21.72 -16.44
CA ASP A 14 33.02 -21.48 -17.76
C ASP A 14 31.75 -20.63 -17.77
N ASN A 15 31.95 -19.30 -17.80
CA ASN A 15 31.19 -18.48 -18.75
C ASN A 15 32.14 -17.42 -19.36
N PRO A 16 32.43 -17.50 -20.68
CA PRO A 16 33.43 -16.67 -21.32
C PRO A 16 32.90 -15.28 -21.70
N GLU A 17 33.83 -14.33 -21.73
CA GLU A 17 33.92 -13.21 -22.68
C GLU A 17 32.60 -12.66 -23.27
N ALA A 18 32.22 -11.48 -22.79
CA ALA A 18 31.69 -10.45 -23.69
C ALA A 18 32.66 -9.27 -23.63
N GLU A 19 33.74 -9.37 -24.42
CA GLU A 19 34.48 -8.20 -24.90
C GLU A 19 33.48 -7.31 -25.66
N TYR A 20 33.09 -6.19 -25.05
CA TYR A 20 32.37 -5.15 -25.76
C TYR A 20 33.41 -4.33 -26.51
N LEU A 21 33.46 -4.55 -27.83
CA LEU A 21 34.09 -3.64 -28.78
C LEU A 21 33.43 -2.27 -28.66
N ASP A 22 34.19 -1.31 -28.16
CA ASP A 22 34.01 0.12 -28.42
C ASP A 22 34.01 0.30 -29.94
N MET A 23 32.83 0.44 -30.54
CA MET A 23 32.71 1.00 -31.87
C MET A 23 32.50 2.50 -31.73
N ASP A 24 33.62 3.21 -31.76
CA ASP A 24 33.68 4.64 -32.02
C ASP A 24 32.91 4.92 -33.33
N PHE A 25 31.81 5.66 -33.20
CA PHE A 25 31.06 6.15 -34.35
C PHE A 25 31.79 7.40 -34.85
N GLU A 26 32.83 7.20 -35.66
CA GLU A 26 33.49 8.28 -36.40
C GLU A 26 32.50 8.92 -37.38
N GLU A 27 32.20 10.19 -37.13
CA GLU A 27 31.58 11.13 -38.06
C GLU A 27 32.49 11.28 -39.30
N ASN A 28 32.26 10.47 -40.33
CA ASN A 28 32.90 10.68 -41.63
C ASN A 28 32.08 11.66 -42.46
N HIS A 29 32.49 12.92 -42.40
CA HIS A 29 32.38 13.85 -43.52
C HIS A 29 33.31 13.37 -44.65
N ASP A 30 32.76 13.01 -45.80
CA ASP A 30 33.55 12.89 -47.03
C ASP A 30 32.84 13.54 -48.22
N ASP A 31 33.40 14.67 -48.62
CA ASP A 31 33.21 15.32 -49.91
C ASP A 31 33.97 14.52 -50.97
N SER A 32 33.27 13.96 -51.95
CA SER A 32 33.92 13.52 -53.19
C SER A 32 33.00 13.62 -54.39
N GLN A 33 33.40 14.51 -55.29
CA GLN A 33 32.86 14.76 -56.62
C GLN A 33 32.99 13.54 -57.54
N GLY A 34 31.96 13.34 -58.36
CA GLY A 34 32.07 13.04 -59.79
C GLY A 34 32.42 11.62 -60.21
N GLN A 35 31.44 10.93 -60.82
CA GLN A 35 31.63 10.39 -62.17
C GLN A 35 30.30 10.02 -62.84
N ALA A 36 30.13 10.58 -64.04
CA ALA A 36 29.02 10.35 -64.95
C ALA A 36 28.97 8.89 -65.42
N ARG A 37 27.77 8.30 -65.44
CA ARG A 37 27.42 7.24 -66.38
C ARG A 37 26.07 7.56 -67.01
N HIS A 38 26.06 7.39 -68.31
CA HIS A 38 25.06 7.81 -69.28
C HIS A 38 24.38 6.55 -69.85
N VAL A 39 23.09 6.70 -70.22
CA VAL A 39 22.24 5.92 -71.16
C VAL A 39 21.50 4.69 -70.58
N PRO A 40 20.28 4.32 -71.05
CA PRO A 40 19.20 5.04 -71.81
C PRO A 40 17.89 5.17 -70.97
N SER A 41 16.99 6.14 -71.15
CA SER A 41 16.02 6.34 -72.26
C SER A 41 15.14 5.13 -72.56
N ASP A 42 14.06 4.96 -71.80
CA ASP A 42 12.83 4.33 -72.29
C ASP A 42 11.65 5.24 -71.90
N ASP A 43 11.04 5.79 -72.95
CA ASP A 43 9.78 6.52 -72.95
C ASP A 43 8.65 5.52 -72.68
N ASP A 44 7.84 5.79 -71.65
CA ASP A 44 6.44 5.36 -71.60
C ASP A 44 5.62 6.57 -71.16
N ASP A 45 5.09 7.26 -72.17
CA ASP A 45 4.08 8.29 -72.09
C ASP A 45 2.71 7.70 -71.69
N GLU A 46 1.90 8.56 -71.06
CA GLU A 46 0.44 8.51 -70.92
C GLU A 46 -0.17 7.77 -69.72
N ASP A 47 -0.42 8.52 -68.63
CA ASP A 47 -1.82 8.80 -68.23
C ASP A 47 -1.92 10.12 -67.42
N PRO A 48 -2.37 11.24 -68.00
CA PRO A 48 -2.60 12.50 -67.30
C PRO A 48 -4.09 12.73 -67.08
N LEU A 49 -4.75 11.99 -66.19
CA LEU A 49 -6.14 12.24 -65.81
C LEU A 49 -6.34 12.23 -64.29
N HIS A 50 -6.88 13.36 -63.82
CA HIS A 50 -7.18 13.74 -62.43
C HIS A 50 -6.04 14.36 -61.60
N ALA A 51 -5.39 15.38 -62.17
CA ALA A 51 -5.11 16.57 -61.36
C ALA A 51 -6.45 17.30 -61.17
N GLU A 52 -7.25 16.84 -60.20
CA GLU A 52 -8.29 17.70 -59.65
C GLU A 52 -7.61 18.93 -59.09
N LYS A 53 -7.96 20.04 -59.71
CA LYS A 53 -7.58 21.39 -59.36
C LYS A 53 -8.21 21.65 -57.99
N LEU A 54 -7.50 21.32 -56.92
CA LEU A 54 -7.85 21.74 -55.57
C LEU A 54 -7.77 23.26 -55.56
N GLU A 55 -8.95 23.86 -55.64
CA GLU A 55 -9.16 25.29 -55.47
C GLU A 55 -8.63 25.71 -54.10
N ALA A 56 -8.12 26.93 -54.04
CA ALA A 56 -7.44 27.48 -52.88
C ALA A 56 -8.39 27.61 -51.67
N ASP A 57 -8.42 26.59 -50.81
CA ASP A 57 -8.82 26.70 -49.40
C ASP A 57 -8.18 25.63 -48.46
N ASP A 58 -7.46 24.62 -48.96
CA ASP A 58 -6.93 23.53 -48.13
C ASP A 58 -5.49 23.77 -47.64
N ARG A 59 -5.32 24.48 -46.52
CA ARG A 59 -4.07 24.44 -45.72
C ARG A 59 -4.09 23.38 -44.62
N LEU A 60 -5.00 22.42 -44.72
CA LEU A 60 -5.15 21.35 -43.75
C LEU A 60 -3.93 20.43 -43.79
N ILE A 61 -3.14 20.45 -42.73
CA ILE A 61 -2.02 19.54 -42.53
C ILE A 61 -2.55 18.33 -41.76
N GLN A 62 -2.39 17.15 -42.35
CA GLN A 62 -2.80 15.89 -41.74
C GLN A 62 -1.67 14.88 -41.79
N PHE A 63 -1.29 14.29 -40.66
CA PHE A 63 -0.31 13.19 -40.64
C PHE A 63 -0.55 12.26 -39.46
N LYS A 64 0.07 11.08 -39.50
CA LYS A 64 0.01 10.11 -38.40
C LYS A 64 1.37 9.95 -37.76
N ALA A 65 1.43 9.88 -36.43
CA ALA A 65 2.65 9.54 -35.72
C ALA A 65 2.44 8.33 -34.82
N THR A 66 3.32 7.34 -34.93
CA THR A 66 3.39 6.22 -33.98
C THR A 66 4.33 6.59 -32.85
N VAL A 67 3.84 6.51 -31.61
CA VAL A 67 4.67 6.78 -30.43
C VAL A 67 5.65 5.63 -30.20
N VAL A 68 6.90 5.98 -29.93
CA VAL A 68 7.96 5.05 -29.56
C VAL A 68 8.62 5.56 -28.30
N LEU A 69 8.50 4.81 -27.20
CA LEU A 69 9.06 5.22 -25.91
C LEU A 69 10.50 4.73 -25.76
N LYS A 70 11.34 5.60 -25.20
CA LYS A 70 12.74 5.31 -24.85
C LYS A 70 13.10 5.90 -23.49
N ASP A 71 13.97 5.20 -22.80
CA ASP A 71 14.56 5.64 -21.53
C ASP A 71 15.86 6.41 -21.76
N PHE A 72 16.62 6.07 -22.82
CA PHE A 72 17.90 6.69 -23.15
C PHE A 72 18.20 6.69 -24.65
N LYS A 73 19.09 7.60 -25.07
CA LYS A 73 19.55 7.70 -26.46
C LYS A 73 20.29 6.43 -26.88
N GLY A 74 19.89 5.85 -28.02
CA GLY A 74 20.50 4.62 -28.55
C GLY A 74 19.90 3.30 -28.02
N GLN A 75 18.85 3.34 -27.19
CA GLN A 75 18.09 2.15 -26.83
C GLN A 75 17.53 1.47 -28.09
N ARG A 76 17.81 0.17 -28.23
CA ARG A 76 17.40 -0.65 -29.39
C ARG A 76 16.02 -1.28 -29.23
N SER A 77 15.64 -1.60 -27.99
CA SER A 77 14.29 -2.08 -27.67
C SER A 77 13.34 -0.89 -27.65
N ASN A 78 12.37 -0.88 -28.55
CA ASN A 78 11.37 0.17 -28.63
C ASN A 78 10.07 -0.36 -28.05
N GLU A 79 9.53 0.29 -27.02
CA GLU A 79 8.12 0.11 -26.67
C GLU A 79 7.31 0.95 -27.64
N VAL A 80 6.55 0.27 -28.51
CA VAL A 80 5.72 0.92 -29.51
C VAL A 80 4.36 1.18 -28.87
N GLY A 81 4.03 2.45 -28.73
CA GLY A 81 2.75 2.93 -28.23
C GLY A 81 1.72 3.12 -29.33
N ASP A 82 0.70 3.92 -29.01
CA ASP A 82 -0.40 4.21 -29.92
C ASP A 82 0.02 5.07 -31.11
N THR A 83 -0.74 4.95 -32.20
CA THR A 83 -0.65 5.84 -33.35
C THR A 83 -1.70 6.94 -33.23
N PHE A 84 -1.25 8.19 -33.26
CA PHE A 84 -2.10 9.37 -33.23
C PHE A 84 -2.20 10.01 -34.61
N GLU A 85 -3.36 10.58 -34.90
CA GLU A 85 -3.61 11.36 -36.10
C GLU A 85 -3.67 12.84 -35.73
N PHE A 86 -2.83 13.63 -36.38
CA PHE A 86 -2.72 15.06 -36.18
C PHE A 86 -3.31 15.78 -37.37
N VAL A 87 -4.21 16.71 -37.09
CA VAL A 87 -4.91 17.54 -38.07
C VAL A 87 -4.89 18.96 -37.55
N GLY A 88 -4.51 19.93 -38.40
CA GLY A 88 -4.55 21.34 -38.03
C GLY A 88 -4.18 22.25 -39.20
N ASP A 89 -4.55 23.53 -39.06
CA ASP A 89 -4.34 24.56 -40.09
C ASP A 89 -3.19 25.51 -39.74
N THR A 90 -2.70 25.44 -38.49
CA THR A 90 -1.61 26.26 -37.96
C THR A 90 -0.54 25.39 -37.32
N VAL A 91 0.69 25.91 -37.26
CA VAL A 91 1.83 25.21 -36.65
C VAL A 91 1.59 25.03 -35.15
N GLU A 92 1.04 26.06 -34.51
CA GLU A 92 0.75 26.10 -33.09
C GLU A 92 -0.28 25.03 -32.69
N GLU A 93 -1.38 24.91 -33.44
CA GLU A 93 -2.43 23.91 -33.18
C GLU A 93 -1.89 22.47 -33.32
N ILE A 94 -1.07 22.23 -34.34
CA ILE A 94 -0.44 20.93 -34.56
C ILE A 94 0.48 20.60 -33.38
N PHE A 95 1.30 21.54 -32.94
CA PHE A 95 2.19 21.33 -31.79
C PHE A 95 1.44 21.15 -30.47
N GLU A 96 0.37 21.90 -30.22
CA GLU A 96 -0.48 21.68 -29.05
C GLU A 96 -1.08 20.27 -29.05
N SER A 97 -1.56 19.81 -30.20
CA SER A 97 -2.08 18.45 -30.37
C SER A 97 -1.01 17.38 -30.14
N MET A 98 0.19 17.57 -30.71
CA MET A 98 1.34 16.68 -30.50
C MET A 98 1.76 16.64 -29.03
N TRP A 99 1.79 17.79 -28.35
CA TRP A 99 2.11 17.86 -26.93
C TRP A 99 1.05 17.15 -26.10
N SER A 100 -0.23 17.38 -26.39
CA SER A 100 -1.34 16.73 -25.67
C SER A 100 -1.30 15.21 -25.78
N ALA A 101 -0.83 14.67 -26.91
CA ALA A 101 -0.62 13.24 -27.08
C ALA A 101 0.61 12.74 -26.30
N ALA A 102 1.71 13.51 -26.32
CA ALA A 102 2.99 13.10 -25.76
C ALA A 102 3.13 13.32 -24.25
N SER A 103 2.46 14.33 -23.68
CA SER A 103 2.74 14.82 -22.32
C SER A 103 2.53 13.78 -21.23
N SER A 104 1.65 12.80 -21.46
CA SER A 104 1.40 11.69 -20.53
C SER A 104 2.60 10.73 -20.40
N PHE A 105 3.48 10.71 -21.38
CA PHE A 105 4.69 9.88 -21.42
C PHE A 105 5.95 10.62 -20.90
N CYS A 106 5.88 11.95 -20.78
CA CYS A 106 6.98 12.79 -20.32
C CYS A 106 6.96 12.93 -18.79
N ASN A 107 7.99 12.41 -18.12
CA ASN A 107 8.19 12.60 -16.68
C ASN A 107 9.06 13.84 -16.42
N ARG A 108 9.31 14.13 -15.14
CA ARG A 108 10.25 15.21 -14.75
C ARG A 108 11.64 14.96 -15.35
N ALA A 109 12.23 15.97 -15.98
CA ALA A 109 13.54 15.86 -16.62
C ALA A 109 14.66 15.50 -15.64
N LEU A 110 15.63 14.73 -16.12
CA LEU A 110 16.91 14.51 -15.45
C LEU A 110 17.96 15.50 -15.95
N VAL A 111 18.73 16.06 -15.01
CA VAL A 111 19.85 16.96 -15.28
C VAL A 111 21.14 16.28 -14.80
N PHE A 112 22.16 16.29 -15.66
CA PHE A 112 23.47 15.73 -15.37
C PHE A 112 24.51 16.85 -15.30
N SER A 113 25.01 17.14 -14.10
CA SER A 113 25.73 18.40 -13.81
C SER A 113 27.25 18.30 -13.92
N ASN A 114 27.84 17.10 -13.92
CA ASN A 114 29.27 16.83 -14.19
C ASN A 114 29.55 15.32 -14.27
N SER A 115 30.58 14.91 -15.01
CA SER A 115 31.10 13.53 -15.00
C SER A 115 32.44 13.45 -14.27
N ARG A 116 32.57 12.58 -13.27
CA ARG A 116 33.83 12.29 -12.59
C ARG A 116 34.26 10.87 -12.90
N ARG A 117 35.54 10.67 -13.24
CA ARG A 117 36.12 9.32 -13.28
C ARG A 117 36.50 8.92 -11.87
N LEU A 118 36.00 7.77 -11.39
CA LEU A 118 36.50 7.21 -10.15
C LEU A 118 37.97 6.80 -10.34
N SER A 119 38.83 7.19 -9.41
CA SER A 119 40.25 6.85 -9.44
C SER A 119 40.43 5.32 -9.55
N GLY A 120 41.04 4.86 -10.65
CA GLY A 120 41.27 3.44 -10.92
C GLY A 120 40.14 2.68 -11.62
N SER A 121 39.06 3.34 -12.06
CA SER A 121 37.95 2.71 -12.80
C SER A 121 37.72 3.38 -14.16
N THR A 122 37.36 2.60 -15.17
CA THR A 122 36.88 3.10 -16.47
C THR A 122 35.47 3.68 -16.39
N LYS A 123 34.76 3.51 -15.27
CA LYS A 123 33.39 4.00 -15.09
C LYS A 123 33.35 5.50 -14.79
N LEU A 124 32.67 6.24 -15.65
CA LEU A 124 32.21 7.62 -15.42
C LEU A 124 31.03 7.63 -14.42
N GLU A 125 31.15 8.37 -13.34
CA GLU A 125 30.05 8.69 -12.44
C GLU A 125 29.52 10.08 -12.77
N TYR A 126 28.19 10.19 -12.90
CA TYR A 126 27.51 11.44 -13.13
C TYR A 126 26.82 11.91 -11.85
N ASP A 127 26.95 13.21 -11.57
CA ASP A 127 26.11 13.90 -10.62
C ASP A 127 24.75 14.10 -11.31
N VAL A 128 23.74 13.35 -10.87
CA VAL A 128 22.40 13.33 -11.46
C VAL A 128 21.40 13.94 -10.48
N GLU A 129 20.61 14.90 -10.96
CA GLU A 129 19.60 15.61 -10.20
C GLU A 129 18.30 15.74 -11.00
N TRP A 130 17.18 15.92 -10.30
CA TRP A 130 15.93 16.26 -10.96
C TRP A 130 15.95 17.71 -11.42
N SER A 131 15.44 17.99 -12.63
CA SER A 131 15.23 19.35 -13.12
C SER A 131 14.40 20.18 -12.11
N PRO A 132 14.71 21.48 -11.90
CA PRO A 132 13.90 22.33 -11.02
C PRO A 132 12.43 22.43 -11.47
N LYS A 133 12.16 22.27 -12.77
CA LYS A 133 10.82 22.25 -13.35
C LYS A 133 10.18 20.88 -13.09
N VAL A 134 9.12 20.86 -12.27
CA VAL A 134 8.50 19.61 -11.80
C VAL A 134 7.68 18.91 -12.87
N THR A 135 6.89 19.69 -13.62
CA THR A 135 6.03 19.21 -14.70
C THR A 135 6.51 19.80 -16.02
N PRO A 136 6.85 18.97 -17.01
CA PRO A 136 7.19 19.48 -18.32
C PRO A 136 5.96 20.14 -18.97
N ASP A 137 6.19 21.17 -19.76
CA ASP A 137 5.17 21.82 -20.58
C ASP A 137 5.57 21.82 -22.06
N ILE A 138 4.74 22.42 -22.91
CA ILE A 138 4.96 22.46 -24.36
C ILE A 138 6.31 23.08 -24.76
N THR A 139 6.88 23.96 -23.93
CA THR A 139 8.19 24.58 -24.21
C THR A 139 9.34 23.59 -24.03
N ASP A 140 9.14 22.52 -23.25
CA ASP A 140 10.13 21.48 -23.04
C ASP A 140 10.02 20.38 -24.12
N MET A 141 9.10 20.46 -25.08
CA MET A 141 8.88 19.39 -26.06
C MET A 141 10.17 18.96 -26.77
N GLU A 142 11.02 19.93 -27.11
CA GLU A 142 12.30 19.68 -27.78
C GLU A 142 13.26 18.83 -26.93
N ASP A 143 13.19 18.95 -25.61
CA ASP A 143 14.04 18.19 -24.70
C ASP A 143 13.61 16.74 -24.56
N TYR A 144 12.44 16.34 -25.08
CA TYR A 144 11.89 14.99 -24.91
C TYR A 144 11.65 14.26 -26.22
N ILE A 145 11.26 14.97 -27.29
CA ILE A 145 10.67 14.36 -28.48
C ILE A 145 11.58 14.52 -29.70
N LEU A 146 11.76 13.42 -30.43
CA LEU A 146 12.36 13.40 -31.76
C LEU A 146 11.37 12.82 -32.77
N TYR A 147 11.31 13.43 -33.96
CA TYR A 147 10.47 12.94 -35.03
C TYR A 147 11.31 12.25 -36.09
N VAL A 148 10.86 11.09 -36.55
CA VAL A 148 11.56 10.29 -37.56
C VAL A 148 10.65 10.03 -38.74
N LEU A 149 11.07 10.48 -39.91
CA LEU A 149 10.41 10.19 -41.19
C LEU A 149 11.41 9.47 -42.10
N GLY A 150 11.20 8.16 -42.27
CA GLY A 150 12.16 7.28 -42.96
C GLY A 150 13.46 7.16 -42.16
N LEU A 151 14.57 7.66 -42.73
CA LEU A 151 15.90 7.66 -42.10
C LEU A 151 16.30 9.03 -41.52
N ARG A 152 15.43 10.04 -41.62
CA ARG A 152 15.74 11.41 -41.18
C ARG A 152 15.13 11.68 -39.82
N PHE A 153 15.94 12.25 -38.93
CA PHE A 153 15.54 12.76 -37.62
C PHE A 153 15.26 14.27 -37.76
N PHE A 154 14.23 14.74 -37.06
CA PHE A 154 13.84 16.15 -37.03
C PHE A 154 13.70 16.58 -35.57
N HIS A 155 14.35 17.71 -35.25
CA HIS A 155 14.20 18.38 -33.97
C HIS A 155 13.05 19.38 -34.00
N MET A 156 12.48 19.70 -32.83
CA MET A 156 11.42 20.71 -32.75
C MET A 156 11.90 22.11 -33.13
N SER A 157 13.10 22.53 -32.72
CA SER A 157 13.64 23.84 -33.14
C SER A 157 13.74 23.98 -34.65
N GLU A 158 14.14 22.91 -35.34
CA GLU A 158 14.14 22.86 -36.79
C GLU A 158 12.72 23.09 -37.32
N LEU A 159 11.73 22.39 -36.80
CA LEU A 159 10.32 22.53 -37.22
C LEU A 159 9.72 23.90 -36.87
N PHE A 160 10.09 24.52 -35.75
CA PHE A 160 9.66 25.88 -35.39
C PHE A 160 10.31 26.93 -36.28
N SER A 161 11.57 26.71 -36.70
CA SER A 161 12.26 27.59 -37.65
C SER A 161 11.71 27.44 -39.07
N PHE A 162 11.15 26.28 -39.39
CA PHE A 162 10.50 26.02 -40.65
C PHE A 162 9.02 26.46 -40.60
N CYS A 163 8.64 27.31 -41.55
CA CYS A 163 7.23 27.65 -41.79
C CYS A 163 6.38 26.39 -42.05
N ILE A 164 5.05 26.55 -42.04
CA ILE A 164 4.01 25.57 -42.46
C ILE A 164 4.46 24.65 -43.62
N GLU A 165 5.25 25.17 -44.57
CA GLU A 165 5.87 24.45 -45.69
C GLU A 165 6.66 23.19 -45.32
N ALA A 166 7.32 23.12 -44.16
CA ALA A 166 8.00 21.89 -43.74
C ALA A 166 7.02 20.83 -43.20
N LEU A 167 6.02 21.25 -42.43
CA LEU A 167 4.95 20.35 -41.99
C LEU A 167 4.11 19.84 -43.17
N MET A 168 3.96 20.65 -44.23
CA MET A 168 3.35 20.19 -45.48
C MET A 168 4.11 19.02 -46.12
N LYS A 169 5.43 18.88 -45.89
CA LYS A 169 6.17 17.70 -46.35
C LYS A 169 5.81 16.43 -45.59
N TRP A 170 5.19 16.56 -44.43
CA TRP A 170 4.70 15.45 -43.62
C TRP A 170 3.23 15.11 -43.92
N ASN A 171 2.54 15.96 -44.69
CA ASN A 171 1.14 15.77 -45.03
C ASN A 171 0.91 14.40 -45.67
N CYS A 172 -0.14 13.71 -45.21
CA CYS A 172 -0.52 12.35 -45.54
C CYS A 172 0.56 11.28 -45.30
N LYS A 173 1.57 11.55 -44.46
CA LYS A 173 2.62 10.57 -44.12
C LYS A 173 2.43 9.99 -42.73
N GLN A 174 3.11 8.86 -42.51
CA GLN A 174 3.27 8.27 -41.20
C GLN A 174 4.72 8.44 -40.73
N LEU A 175 4.89 8.98 -39.53
CA LEU A 175 6.18 9.21 -38.89
C LEU A 175 6.25 8.49 -37.54
N ASN A 176 7.45 8.36 -36.99
CA ASN A 176 7.64 7.88 -35.61
C ASN A 176 7.93 9.07 -34.71
N MET A 177 7.20 9.17 -33.61
CA MET A 177 7.43 10.12 -32.53
C MET A 177 8.18 9.40 -31.42
N ILE A 178 9.49 9.59 -31.35
CA ILE A 178 10.33 8.99 -30.32
C ILE A 178 10.28 9.89 -29.09
N ILE A 179 9.72 9.39 -27.99
CA ILE A 179 9.60 10.11 -26.72
C ILE A 179 10.62 9.55 -25.75
N HIS A 180 11.48 10.43 -25.23
CA HIS A 180 12.41 10.12 -24.16
C HIS A 180 11.79 10.46 -22.81
N SER A 181 11.36 9.46 -22.05
CA SER A 181 10.53 9.60 -20.84
C SER A 181 11.09 10.57 -19.78
N TYR A 182 12.41 10.77 -19.74
CA TYR A 182 13.10 11.60 -18.74
C TYR A 182 13.99 12.71 -19.34
N SER A 183 13.75 13.04 -20.62
CA SER A 183 14.54 13.92 -21.49
C SER A 183 15.64 13.23 -22.32
N LEU A 184 16.00 13.88 -23.42
CA LEU A 184 17.11 13.58 -24.32
C LEU A 184 18.48 13.75 -23.66
N SER A 185 18.55 14.33 -22.46
CA SER A 185 19.79 14.44 -21.70
C SER A 185 20.33 13.08 -21.25
N VAL A 186 19.49 12.04 -21.22
CA VAL A 186 19.91 10.65 -20.93
C VAL A 186 20.55 10.04 -22.18
N GLN A 187 21.84 10.25 -22.37
CA GLN A 187 22.53 9.90 -23.63
C GLN A 187 22.99 8.44 -23.73
N SER A 188 23.00 7.70 -22.62
CA SER A 188 23.53 6.33 -22.60
C SER A 188 22.84 5.44 -21.57
N LEU A 189 22.96 4.13 -21.74
CA LEU A 189 22.51 3.14 -20.77
C LEU A 189 23.16 3.35 -19.39
N GLN A 190 24.44 3.76 -19.35
CA GLN A 190 25.14 4.01 -18.09
C GLN A 190 24.55 5.20 -17.32
N MET A 191 24.23 6.30 -18.02
CA MET A 191 23.54 7.44 -17.43
C MET A 191 22.16 7.03 -16.91
N TRP A 192 21.42 6.24 -17.71
CA TRP A 192 20.14 5.68 -17.32
C TRP A 192 20.23 4.85 -16.04
N MET A 193 21.15 3.87 -15.97
CA MET A 193 21.29 3.02 -14.77
C MET A 193 21.67 3.82 -13.52
N GLN A 194 22.46 4.89 -13.66
CA GLN A 194 22.80 5.77 -12.55
C GLN A 194 21.61 6.62 -12.11
N ALA A 195 20.87 7.19 -13.06
CA ALA A 195 19.65 7.94 -12.76
C ALA A 195 18.58 7.03 -12.15
N ASP A 196 18.42 5.83 -12.67
CA ASP A 196 17.48 4.83 -12.19
C ASP A 196 17.79 4.46 -10.74
N SER A 197 19.04 4.06 -10.47
CA SER A 197 19.47 3.67 -9.13
C SER A 197 19.53 4.82 -8.11
N LYS A 198 19.76 6.07 -8.53
CA LYS A 198 19.89 7.22 -7.61
C LYS A 198 18.58 7.99 -7.41
N LEU A 199 17.76 8.13 -8.46
CA LEU A 199 16.63 9.06 -8.48
C LEU A 199 15.30 8.43 -8.87
N ILE A 200 15.23 7.57 -9.89
CA ILE A 200 13.95 7.04 -10.39
C ILE A 200 13.47 5.93 -9.46
N GLN A 201 14.28 4.89 -9.29
CA GLN A 201 14.06 3.80 -8.36
C GLN A 201 15.27 3.68 -7.43
N PRO A 202 15.42 4.59 -6.45
CA PRO A 202 16.42 4.41 -5.40
C PRO A 202 16.05 3.16 -4.59
N VAL A 203 16.58 2.02 -5.00
CA VAL A 203 16.43 0.77 -4.27
C VAL A 203 17.45 0.81 -3.15
N GLN A 204 17.00 1.08 -1.91
CA GLN A 204 17.78 0.69 -0.75
C GLN A 204 17.82 -0.83 -0.70
N LYS A 205 18.84 -1.40 -1.33
CA LYS A 205 19.19 -2.81 -1.23
C LYS A 205 19.82 -3.03 0.14
N ASP A 206 19.31 -4.01 0.90
CA ASP A 206 20.02 -4.45 2.10
C ASP A 206 21.37 -5.11 1.71
N ARG A 207 22.19 -5.50 2.70
CA ARG A 207 23.48 -6.18 2.44
C ARG A 207 23.37 -7.48 1.62
N ALA A 208 22.17 -8.04 1.46
CA ALA A 208 21.86 -9.24 0.68
C ALA A 208 21.18 -8.94 -0.67
N GLY A 209 20.98 -7.66 -1.04
CA GLY A 209 20.39 -7.29 -2.33
C GLY A 209 18.86 -7.36 -2.38
N ALA A 210 18.19 -7.63 -1.26
CA ALA A 210 16.73 -7.66 -1.19
C ALA A 210 16.16 -6.24 -1.06
N HIS A 211 14.94 -6.02 -1.56
CA HIS A 211 14.17 -4.81 -1.24
C HIS A 211 14.08 -4.68 0.28
N SER A 212 14.33 -3.49 0.82
CA SER A 212 14.16 -3.20 2.24
C SER A 212 12.69 -3.43 2.64
N THR A 213 12.38 -4.66 3.08
CA THR A 213 11.06 -5.08 3.57
C THR A 213 10.55 -4.16 4.67
N ARG A 214 11.48 -3.54 5.41
CA ARG A 214 11.21 -2.56 6.45
C ARG A 214 10.57 -1.28 5.92
N GLU A 215 11.02 -0.73 4.79
CA GLU A 215 10.43 0.50 4.24
C GLU A 215 9.05 0.24 3.64
N ALA A 216 8.86 -0.90 2.96
CA ALA A 216 7.56 -1.33 2.47
C ALA A 216 6.55 -1.44 3.63
N GLU A 217 6.99 -1.98 4.76
CA GLU A 217 6.17 -2.16 5.95
C GLU A 217 5.87 -0.84 6.68
N LEU A 218 6.82 0.10 6.70
CA LEU A 218 6.58 1.47 7.19
C LEU A 218 5.56 2.19 6.32
N LEU A 219 5.70 2.13 5.00
CA LEU A 219 4.76 2.75 4.06
C LEU A 219 3.37 2.12 4.17
N LYS A 220 3.28 0.79 4.32
CA LYS A 220 2.03 0.09 4.62
C LYS A 220 1.34 0.66 5.86
N ASN A 221 2.09 0.83 6.94
CA ASN A 221 1.56 1.36 8.19
C ASN A 221 1.11 2.82 8.05
N GLN A 222 1.85 3.63 7.29
CA GLN A 222 1.48 4.99 6.97
C GLN A 222 0.17 5.05 6.18
N LEU A 223 0.07 4.29 5.08
CA LEU A 223 -1.14 4.20 4.25
C LEU A 223 -2.36 3.80 5.06
N LYS A 224 -2.20 2.81 5.96
CA LYS A 224 -3.25 2.44 6.90
C LYS A 224 -3.64 3.61 7.78
N SER A 225 -2.69 4.28 8.42
CA SER A 225 -3.01 5.39 9.34
C SER A 225 -3.77 6.53 8.64
N GLU A 226 -3.41 6.84 7.40
CA GLU A 226 -4.00 7.95 6.64
C GLU A 226 -5.35 7.58 5.99
N HIS A 227 -5.52 6.34 5.54
CA HIS A 227 -6.68 5.91 4.74
C HIS A 227 -7.64 4.94 5.45
N SER A 228 -7.38 4.56 6.70
CA SER A 228 -8.25 3.64 7.49
C SER A 228 -9.69 4.13 7.62
N TRP A 229 -9.92 5.45 7.63
CA TRP A 229 -11.26 6.02 7.72
C TRP A 229 -12.09 5.78 6.45
N ARG A 230 -11.43 5.65 5.30
CA ARG A 230 -12.07 5.47 3.99
C ARG A 230 -12.24 4.00 3.62
N TYR A 231 -11.27 3.17 4.00
CA TYR A 231 -11.20 1.75 3.64
C TYR A 231 -11.26 0.87 4.89
N THR A 232 -12.48 0.62 5.35
CA THR A 232 -12.77 -0.25 6.50
C THR A 232 -12.82 -1.72 6.07
N ASP A 233 -12.22 -2.62 6.87
CA ASP A 233 -12.15 -4.08 6.64
C ASP A 233 -11.32 -4.57 5.44
N VAL A 234 -10.28 -3.85 5.03
CA VAL A 234 -9.35 -4.33 3.99
C VAL A 234 -8.26 -5.21 4.60
N ALA A 235 -8.05 -6.40 4.01
CA ALA A 235 -7.02 -7.36 4.46
C ALA A 235 -5.60 -6.77 4.39
N ASP A 236 -4.73 -7.14 5.34
CA ASP A 236 -3.35 -6.61 5.44
C ASP A 236 -2.54 -6.81 4.15
N ILE A 237 -2.76 -7.93 3.45
CA ILE A 237 -2.08 -8.24 2.19
C ILE A 237 -2.35 -7.20 1.10
N ASN A 238 -3.56 -6.63 1.05
CA ASN A 238 -3.93 -5.62 0.06
C ASN A 238 -3.25 -4.28 0.36
N TRP A 239 -3.06 -3.94 1.64
CA TRP A 239 -2.25 -2.80 2.05
C TRP A 239 -0.78 -2.97 1.67
N SER A 240 -0.24 -4.19 1.84
CA SER A 240 1.11 -4.53 1.40
C SER A 240 1.25 -4.41 -0.13
N MET A 241 0.26 -4.85 -0.91
CA MET A 241 0.25 -4.71 -2.37
C MET A 241 0.26 -3.23 -2.80
N TRP A 242 -0.54 -2.37 -2.16
CA TRP A 242 -0.54 -0.93 -2.44
C TRP A 242 0.80 -0.27 -2.07
N ALA A 243 1.36 -0.60 -0.90
CA ALA A 243 2.67 -0.10 -0.48
C ALA A 243 3.78 -0.52 -1.47
N ASN A 244 3.78 -1.78 -1.91
CA ASN A 244 4.73 -2.28 -2.90
C ASN A 244 4.58 -1.57 -4.24
N PHE A 245 3.37 -1.32 -4.70
CA PHE A 245 3.10 -0.58 -5.94
C PHE A 245 3.68 0.85 -5.89
N ILE A 246 3.47 1.55 -4.77
CA ILE A 246 4.05 2.89 -4.57
C ILE A 246 5.57 2.81 -4.54
N GLN A 247 6.15 1.83 -3.86
CA GLN A 247 7.60 1.70 -3.74
C GLN A 247 8.27 1.31 -5.08
N SER A 248 7.61 0.52 -5.92
CA SER A 248 8.06 0.23 -7.28
C SER A 248 7.86 1.39 -8.26
N SER A 249 7.07 2.40 -7.88
CA SER A 249 6.85 3.59 -8.70
C SER A 249 8.03 4.56 -8.59
N PRO A 250 8.23 5.44 -9.60
CA PRO A 250 9.28 6.46 -9.57
C PRO A 250 9.22 7.35 -8.33
N ALA A 251 10.37 7.66 -7.72
CA ALA A 251 10.45 8.37 -6.43
C ALA A 251 9.65 9.67 -6.38
N HIS A 252 9.64 10.44 -7.48
CA HIS A 252 8.91 11.71 -7.58
C HIS A 252 7.38 11.54 -7.59
N ALA A 253 6.87 10.38 -8.03
CA ALA A 253 5.44 10.09 -8.06
C ALA A 253 4.94 9.46 -6.75
N ARG A 254 5.84 8.92 -5.91
CA ARG A 254 5.46 8.15 -4.70
C ARG A 254 4.59 8.94 -3.72
N GLU A 255 4.92 10.21 -3.48
CA GLU A 255 4.16 11.04 -2.55
C GLU A 255 2.74 11.31 -3.05
N ALA A 256 2.58 11.57 -4.35
CA ALA A 256 1.27 11.77 -4.95
C ALA A 256 0.44 10.47 -4.90
N LEU A 257 1.06 9.33 -5.22
CA LEU A 257 0.42 8.01 -5.18
C LEU A 257 0.03 7.58 -3.76
N ALA A 258 0.81 7.96 -2.74
CA ALA A 258 0.50 7.66 -1.34
C ALA A 258 -0.72 8.45 -0.83
N LYS A 259 -0.90 9.70 -1.28
CA LYS A 259 -2.06 10.54 -0.94
C LYS A 259 -3.32 10.20 -1.76
N GLY A 260 -3.13 9.54 -2.90
CA GLY A 260 -4.19 9.18 -3.84
C GLY A 260 -5.02 7.96 -3.42
N THR A 261 -5.75 7.41 -4.39
CA THR A 261 -6.48 6.16 -4.23
C THR A 261 -5.59 4.94 -4.53
N PRO A 262 -5.97 3.74 -4.05
CA PRO A 262 -5.32 2.51 -4.46
C PRO A 262 -5.33 2.35 -6.00
N PRO A 263 -4.35 1.62 -6.57
CA PRO A 263 -4.33 1.28 -7.99
C PRO A 263 -5.63 0.62 -8.46
N ASP A 264 -6.00 0.81 -9.73
CA ASP A 264 -7.28 0.36 -10.28
C ASP A 264 -7.56 -1.13 -10.07
N HIS A 265 -6.53 -1.96 -10.21
CA HIS A 265 -6.62 -3.41 -9.99
C HIS A 265 -6.88 -3.79 -8.52
N LEU A 266 -6.57 -2.90 -7.57
CA LEU A 266 -6.86 -3.07 -6.13
C LEU A 266 -8.15 -2.36 -5.70
N LEU A 267 -8.74 -1.46 -6.50
CA LEU A 267 -9.95 -0.73 -6.09
C LEU A 267 -11.12 -1.65 -5.72
N THR A 268 -11.21 -2.82 -6.34
CA THR A 268 -12.25 -3.82 -6.04
C THR A 268 -12.18 -4.36 -4.62
N VAL A 269 -10.98 -4.51 -4.07
CA VAL A 269 -10.75 -5.00 -2.70
C VAL A 269 -10.72 -3.90 -1.66
N PHE A 270 -10.57 -2.64 -2.10
CA PHE A 270 -10.66 -1.43 -1.27
C PHE A 270 -12.06 -0.77 -1.34
N ARG A 271 -13.13 -1.52 -1.65
CA ARG A 271 -14.48 -0.94 -1.72
C ARG A 271 -14.97 -0.47 -0.33
N PRO A 272 -15.55 0.74 -0.23
CA PRO A 272 -16.23 1.20 0.99
C PRO A 272 -17.34 0.22 1.37
N GLY A 273 -17.47 -0.10 2.66
CA GLY A 273 -18.23 -1.22 3.22
C GLY A 273 -19.77 -1.23 3.05
N LEU A 274 -20.33 -0.67 1.97
CA LEU A 274 -21.75 -0.76 1.63
C LEU A 274 -22.18 -2.20 1.28
N GLU A 275 -21.35 -2.96 0.55
CA GLU A 275 -21.67 -4.36 0.20
C GLU A 275 -21.55 -5.29 1.43
N ASN A 276 -20.58 -5.03 2.32
CA ASN A 276 -20.34 -5.83 3.54
C ASN A 276 -21.33 -5.55 4.67
N ALA A 277 -21.97 -4.38 4.71
CA ALA A 277 -22.98 -4.05 5.71
C ALA A 277 -24.21 -4.98 5.62
N SER A 278 -24.60 -5.38 4.39
CA SER A 278 -25.77 -6.25 4.17
C SER A 278 -25.57 -7.68 4.69
N ALA A 279 -24.35 -8.20 4.65
CA ALA A 279 -23.99 -9.52 5.18
C ALA A 279 -23.67 -9.48 6.68
N LYS A 280 -23.10 -8.36 7.18
CA LYS A 280 -22.80 -8.16 8.61
C LYS A 280 -24.06 -7.92 9.46
N LEU A 281 -25.10 -7.28 8.91
CA LEU A 281 -26.35 -7.02 9.63
C LEU A 281 -27.08 -8.30 10.11
N PRO A 282 -27.26 -9.35 9.28
CA PRO A 282 -27.81 -10.63 9.72
C PRO A 282 -26.99 -11.31 10.82
N ALA A 283 -25.66 -11.28 10.71
CA ALA A 283 -24.77 -11.87 11.72
C ALA A 283 -24.90 -11.13 13.07
N MET A 284 -24.85 -9.79 13.05
CA MET A 284 -25.07 -8.98 14.26
C MET A 284 -26.46 -9.19 14.87
N ARG A 285 -27.51 -9.37 14.06
CA ARG A 285 -28.85 -9.69 14.57
C ARG A 285 -28.89 -11.04 15.28
N LYS A 286 -28.19 -12.04 14.73
CA LYS A 286 -28.07 -13.36 15.34
C LYS A 286 -27.31 -13.29 16.67
N ASP A 287 -26.20 -12.56 16.72
CA ASP A 287 -25.42 -12.36 17.94
C ASP A 287 -26.22 -11.61 19.01
N LEU A 288 -26.98 -10.59 18.62
CA LEU A 288 -27.88 -9.87 19.52
C LEU A 288 -28.99 -10.79 20.07
N GLN A 289 -29.51 -11.71 19.25
CA GLN A 289 -30.52 -12.68 19.69
C GLN A 289 -29.92 -13.69 20.69
N VAL A 290 -28.71 -14.16 20.47
CA VAL A 290 -27.98 -15.02 21.42
C VAL A 290 -27.75 -14.27 22.73
N ALA A 291 -27.24 -13.03 22.68
CA ALA A 291 -27.03 -12.20 23.87
C ALA A 291 -28.32 -11.96 24.65
N LYS A 292 -29.45 -11.67 23.97
CA LYS A 292 -30.77 -11.53 24.60
C LYS A 292 -31.20 -12.82 25.31
N THR A 293 -30.99 -13.97 24.68
CA THR A 293 -31.36 -15.28 25.25
C THR A 293 -30.53 -15.59 26.50
N VAL A 294 -29.22 -15.33 26.43
CA VAL A 294 -28.30 -15.50 27.57
C VAL A 294 -28.67 -14.57 28.72
N ASN A 295 -28.95 -13.29 28.44
CA ASN A 295 -29.37 -12.33 29.45
C ASN A 295 -30.73 -12.71 30.08
N ALA A 296 -31.68 -13.21 29.30
CA ALA A 296 -32.94 -13.74 29.83
C ALA A 296 -32.70 -14.93 30.78
N GLY A 297 -31.79 -15.84 30.40
CA GLY A 297 -31.38 -16.97 31.25
C GLY A 297 -30.72 -16.53 32.56
N TYR A 298 -29.82 -15.54 32.52
CA TYR A 298 -29.24 -14.96 33.74
C TYR A 298 -30.30 -14.25 34.58
N GLY A 299 -31.23 -13.52 33.96
CA GLY A 299 -32.35 -12.88 34.66
C GLY A 299 -33.22 -13.88 35.42
N GLN A 300 -33.50 -15.04 34.83
CA GLN A 300 -34.23 -16.10 35.51
C GLN A 300 -33.43 -16.68 36.69
N LYS A 301 -32.12 -16.93 36.53
CA LYS A 301 -31.26 -17.40 37.62
C LYS A 301 -31.21 -16.41 38.78
N VAL A 302 -31.12 -15.11 38.50
CA VAL A 302 -31.16 -14.05 39.51
C VAL A 302 -32.48 -14.05 40.26
N LYS A 303 -33.62 -14.17 39.56
CA LYS A 303 -34.94 -14.27 40.21
C LYS A 303 -35.06 -15.50 41.11
N THR A 304 -34.58 -16.66 40.67
CA THR A 304 -34.55 -17.87 41.49
C THR A 304 -33.69 -17.67 42.73
N LEU A 305 -32.49 -17.08 42.57
CA LEU A 305 -31.60 -16.81 43.69
C LEU A 305 -32.22 -15.82 44.69
N GLN A 306 -32.90 -14.79 44.20
CA GLN A 306 -33.64 -13.85 45.02
C GLN A 306 -34.74 -14.57 45.83
N ALA A 307 -35.54 -15.41 45.19
CA ALA A 307 -36.57 -16.19 45.88
C ALA A 307 -35.97 -17.14 46.95
N THR A 308 -34.80 -17.75 46.68
CA THR A 308 -34.12 -18.57 47.70
C THR A 308 -33.60 -17.74 48.86
N PHE A 309 -33.12 -16.51 48.61
CA PHE A 309 -32.66 -15.61 49.65
C PHE A 309 -33.82 -15.13 50.54
N ASP A 310 -34.96 -14.82 49.94
CA ASP A 310 -36.17 -14.45 50.67
C ASP A 310 -36.64 -15.61 51.57
N ASN A 311 -36.61 -16.84 51.07
CA ASN A 311 -36.93 -18.03 51.87
C ASN A 311 -35.96 -18.24 53.05
N ILE A 312 -34.65 -18.05 52.85
CA ILE A 312 -33.65 -18.14 53.93
C ILE A 312 -33.92 -17.06 54.98
N SER A 313 -34.31 -15.87 54.55
CA SER A 313 -34.61 -14.75 55.44
C SER A 313 -35.83 -15.04 56.33
N VAL A 314 -36.87 -15.68 55.79
CA VAL A 314 -38.02 -16.17 56.56
C VAL A 314 -37.59 -17.21 57.59
N LEU A 315 -36.82 -18.23 57.18
CA LEU A 315 -36.30 -19.26 58.09
C LEU A 315 -35.43 -18.67 59.22
N MET A 316 -34.63 -17.64 58.91
CA MET A 316 -33.80 -16.96 59.90
C MET A 316 -34.64 -16.17 60.90
N ALA A 317 -35.74 -15.57 60.47
CA ALA A 317 -36.69 -14.91 61.36
C ALA A 317 -37.35 -15.91 62.32
N ASP A 318 -37.78 -17.08 61.81
CA ASP A 318 -38.35 -18.16 62.63
C ASP A 318 -37.33 -18.68 63.65
N MET A 319 -36.08 -18.90 63.21
CA MET A 319 -35.00 -19.33 64.10
C MET A 319 -34.73 -18.31 65.21
N LYS A 320 -34.81 -17.00 64.90
CA LYS A 320 -34.67 -15.94 65.90
C LYS A 320 -35.79 -15.99 66.95
N VAL A 321 -37.03 -16.26 66.55
CA VAL A 321 -38.16 -16.43 67.49
C VAL A 321 -37.90 -17.61 68.43
N ILE A 322 -37.44 -18.75 67.90
CA ILE A 322 -37.12 -19.94 68.70
C ILE A 322 -36.00 -19.63 69.71
N VAL A 323 -34.93 -18.98 69.27
CA VAL A 323 -33.81 -18.60 70.14
C VAL A 323 -34.28 -17.67 71.25
N ASN A 324 -35.09 -16.65 70.94
CA ASN A 324 -35.61 -15.75 71.96
C ASN A 324 -36.48 -16.48 73.00
N SER A 325 -37.35 -17.40 72.55
CA SER A 325 -38.15 -18.22 73.47
C SER A 325 -37.30 -19.12 74.37
N LEU A 326 -36.23 -19.70 73.84
CA LEU A 326 -35.29 -20.50 74.64
C LEU A 326 -34.53 -19.64 75.66
N VAL A 327 -34.10 -18.44 75.27
CA VAL A 327 -33.46 -17.48 76.18
C VAL A 327 -34.42 -17.10 77.30
N GLU A 328 -35.69 -16.79 76.98
CA GLU A 328 -36.72 -16.49 77.98
C GLU A 328 -36.90 -17.65 78.96
N LYS A 329 -37.03 -18.89 78.46
CA LYS A 329 -37.14 -20.08 79.31
C LYS A 329 -35.93 -20.27 80.23
N VAL A 330 -34.71 -20.13 79.71
CA VAL A 330 -33.49 -20.22 80.51
C VAL A 330 -33.49 -19.15 81.60
N THR A 331 -33.86 -17.90 81.28
CA THR A 331 -33.92 -16.83 82.29
C THR A 331 -35.02 -17.05 83.33
N GLU A 332 -36.13 -17.70 82.98
CA GLU A 332 -37.19 -18.08 83.91
C GLU A 332 -36.72 -19.19 84.86
N ASP A 333 -36.08 -20.24 84.31
CA ASP A 333 -35.51 -21.34 85.09
C ASP A 333 -34.41 -20.85 86.04
N GLU A 334 -33.55 -19.93 85.60
CA GLU A 334 -32.54 -19.29 86.45
C GLU A 334 -33.16 -18.49 87.60
N LYS A 335 -34.24 -17.72 87.32
CA LYS A 335 -34.99 -17.01 88.38
C LYS A 335 -35.63 -17.98 89.37
N LEU A 336 -36.20 -19.09 88.89
CA LEU A 336 -36.82 -20.11 89.74
C LEU A 336 -35.79 -20.83 90.62
N LEU A 337 -34.62 -21.17 90.07
CA LEU A 337 -33.50 -21.73 90.84
C LEU A 337 -33.03 -20.75 91.91
N THR A 338 -32.88 -19.47 91.57
CA THR A 338 -32.46 -18.41 92.52
C THR A 338 -33.50 -18.20 93.62
N ALA A 339 -34.79 -18.21 93.29
CA ALA A 339 -35.88 -18.11 94.26
C ALA A 339 -35.95 -19.33 95.19
N LYS A 340 -35.73 -20.55 94.66
CA LYS A 340 -35.66 -21.77 95.47
C LYS A 340 -34.48 -21.76 96.45
N THR A 341 -33.33 -21.22 96.06
CA THR A 341 -32.19 -21.07 96.98
C THR A 341 -32.42 -20.02 98.06
N ALA A 342 -33.25 -19.00 97.80
CA ALA A 342 -33.58 -17.96 98.79
C ALA A 342 -34.71 -18.36 99.77
N SER A 343 -35.50 -19.40 99.44
CA SER A 343 -36.62 -19.87 100.27
C SER A 343 -36.25 -20.96 101.29
N VAL A 344 -34.97 -21.36 101.35
CA VAL A 344 -34.45 -22.33 102.33
C VAL A 344 -33.51 -21.59 103.28
N GLU A 345 -34.07 -20.62 104.02
CA GLU A 345 -33.54 -20.33 105.35
C GLU A 345 -34.40 -21.13 106.32
N GLU A 346 -33.77 -21.98 107.13
CA GLU A 346 -34.45 -22.74 108.18
C GLU A 346 -35.21 -21.75 109.06
N ASN A 347 -36.54 -21.82 109.01
CA ASN A 347 -37.39 -21.00 109.86
C ASN A 347 -37.19 -21.43 111.31
N GLU A 348 -37.26 -20.50 112.26
CA GLU A 348 -37.11 -20.73 113.71
C GLU A 348 -38.03 -21.86 114.22
N PHE A 349 -39.18 -22.06 113.54
CA PHE A 349 -40.11 -23.16 113.75
C PHE A 349 -39.50 -24.56 113.46
N SER A 350 -38.67 -24.69 112.42
CA SER A 350 -37.99 -25.95 112.05
C SER A 350 -36.94 -26.34 113.09
N LEU A 351 -36.19 -25.36 113.59
CA LEU A 351 -35.22 -25.54 114.69
C LEU A 351 -35.92 -25.94 115.99
N SER A 352 -37.05 -25.30 116.32
CA SER A 352 -37.89 -25.66 117.47
C SER A 352 -38.47 -27.07 117.36
N LEU A 353 -38.85 -27.52 116.16
CA LEU A 353 -39.37 -28.87 115.95
C LEU A 353 -38.26 -29.92 116.09
N ALA A 354 -37.04 -29.63 115.62
CA ALA A 354 -35.88 -30.50 115.77
C ALA A 354 -35.45 -30.67 117.24
N GLU A 355 -35.53 -29.62 118.07
CA GLU A 355 -35.29 -29.72 119.52
C GLU A 355 -36.40 -30.49 120.27
N GLY A 356 -37.61 -30.58 119.71
CA GLY A 356 -38.77 -31.26 120.30
C GLY A 356 -38.88 -32.75 120.00
N VAL A 357 -38.05 -33.29 119.09
CA VAL A 357 -38.02 -34.72 118.77
C VAL A 357 -37.07 -35.41 119.74
N ASN A 358 -37.64 -36.02 120.77
CA ASN A 358 -36.93 -36.94 121.65
C ASN A 358 -37.12 -38.36 121.12
N ASP A 359 -36.03 -39.12 120.94
CA ASP A 359 -36.09 -40.54 120.58
C ASP A 359 -36.87 -41.31 121.65
N CYS A 360 -38.08 -41.74 121.29
CA CYS A 360 -38.84 -42.69 122.10
C CYS A 360 -38.23 -44.08 121.93
N LEU A 361 -37.83 -44.71 123.03
CA LEU A 361 -37.45 -46.13 123.06
C LEU A 361 -38.60 -46.99 122.52
N ASP A 362 -38.34 -47.71 121.43
CA ASP A 362 -39.20 -48.74 120.87
C ASP A 362 -39.45 -49.81 121.95
N THR A 363 -40.69 -49.92 122.41
CA THR A 363 -41.09 -50.78 123.54
C THR A 363 -41.93 -51.96 123.06
N ASP A 364 -41.52 -52.59 121.96
CA ASP A 364 -42.22 -53.75 121.39
C ASP A 364 -41.28 -54.97 121.19
N HIS A 365 -40.26 -55.11 122.04
CA HIS A 365 -39.53 -56.38 122.22
C HIS A 365 -39.46 -56.77 123.72
N ASP A 366 -40.36 -57.71 124.03
CA ASP A 366 -40.68 -58.48 125.28
C ASP A 366 -41.66 -57.88 126.30
#